data_AF-A0A7Y3ATY5-F1
#
_entry.id   AF-A0A7Y3ATY5-F1
#
_cell.length_a   1.000
_cell.length_b   1.000
_cell.length_c   1.000
_cell.angle_alpha   90.00
_cell.angle_beta   90.00
_cell.angle_gamma   90.00
#
_symmetry.space_group_name_H-M   'P 1'
#
loop_
_entity.id
_entity.type
_entity.pdbx_description
1 polymer ?
#
loop_
_entity_poly.entity_id
_entity_poly.type
_entity_poly.pdbx_seq_one_letter_code
_entity_poly.pdbx_strand_id
1 'polypeptide(L)'
;MSEENKDPEDNAEGAFDKAKEKAKEKAKEAKEKAKEFTEEAKESAKEAKEKAKEFAEEAKESASDFAEEAKKTASEFTEGVKSATDTDNKKILAGILGIVLGAFGVHKFILGYQKEGFILLGITIIGFVLSCIGIGIFMVWISGMIGLVEGIIYLTKSDEDFYNTYQVGKKPWF
;
A
#
# COMPACT_ATOMS: atom_id res chain seq x y z
N MET A 1 33.57 -91.96 47.11
CA MET A 1 32.64 -92.16 45.98
C MET A 1 31.35 -91.46 46.35
N SER A 2 30.95 -90.34 45.77
CA SER A 2 31.46 -89.60 44.63
C SER A 2 30.93 -88.16 44.76
N GLU A 3 31.70 -87.21 44.25
CA GLU A 3 31.24 -85.90 43.83
C GLU A 3 29.96 -86.02 42.97
N GLU A 4 29.07 -85.04 42.99
CA GLU A 4 28.81 -84.18 41.82
C GLU A 4 27.73 -83.12 42.11
N ASN A 5 28.12 -81.87 41.87
CA ASN A 5 27.34 -80.71 41.41
C ASN A 5 25.85 -80.62 41.74
N LYS A 6 25.50 -79.60 42.55
CA LYS A 6 24.22 -78.91 42.38
C LYS A 6 24.53 -77.51 41.86
N ASP A 7 23.97 -77.27 40.68
CA ASP A 7 24.50 -76.49 39.58
C ASP A 7 24.58 -74.97 39.82
N PRO A 8 25.49 -74.26 39.13
CA PRO A 8 25.52 -72.80 39.05
C PRO A 8 24.24 -72.16 38.44
N GLU A 9 23.28 -72.96 37.99
CA GLU A 9 22.03 -72.55 37.32
C GLU A 9 20.93 -72.04 38.28
N ASP A 10 20.81 -72.58 39.50
CA ASP A 10 19.72 -72.23 40.45
C ASP A 10 19.87 -70.81 41.05
N ASN A 11 21.13 -70.35 41.22
CA ASN A 11 21.44 -68.96 41.60
C ASN A 11 21.36 -68.01 40.40
N ALA A 12 21.57 -68.53 39.18
CA ALA A 12 21.47 -67.75 37.95
C ALA A 12 20.01 -67.42 37.59
N GLU A 13 19.08 -68.36 37.73
CA GLU A 13 17.64 -68.12 37.51
C GLU A 13 17.07 -67.10 38.51
N GLY A 14 17.39 -67.22 39.79
CA GLY A 14 16.95 -66.26 40.82
C GLY A 14 17.51 -64.83 40.61
N ALA A 15 18.75 -64.72 40.13
CA ALA A 15 19.34 -63.43 39.75
C ALA A 15 18.69 -62.86 38.47
N PHE A 16 18.34 -63.72 37.51
CA PHE A 16 17.71 -63.34 36.25
C PHE A 16 16.26 -62.88 36.44
N ASP A 17 15.46 -63.55 37.26
CA ASP A 17 14.09 -63.13 37.58
C ASP A 17 14.06 -61.80 38.33
N LYS A 18 15.00 -61.58 39.26
CA LYS A 18 15.12 -60.32 39.99
C LYS A 18 15.57 -59.16 39.09
N ALA A 19 16.43 -59.45 38.10
CA ALA A 19 16.81 -58.48 37.08
C ALA A 19 15.63 -58.14 36.15
N LYS A 20 14.83 -59.14 35.77
CA LYS A 20 13.66 -58.98 34.90
C LYS A 20 12.54 -58.19 35.58
N GLU A 21 12.29 -58.41 36.86
CA GLU A 21 11.32 -57.63 37.65
C GLU A 21 11.76 -56.17 37.80
N LYS A 22 13.03 -55.89 38.12
CA LYS A 22 13.55 -54.51 38.16
C LYS A 22 13.50 -53.81 36.81
N ALA A 23 13.74 -54.54 35.72
CA ALA A 23 13.61 -54.02 34.37
C ALA A 23 12.15 -53.67 34.04
N LYS A 24 11.19 -54.53 34.42
CA LYS A 24 9.76 -54.24 34.28
C LYS A 24 9.31 -53.04 35.09
N GLU A 25 9.79 -52.91 36.33
CA GLU A 25 9.42 -51.81 37.21
C GLU A 25 9.91 -50.46 36.64
N LYS A 26 11.18 -50.39 36.23
CA LYS A 26 11.75 -49.21 35.57
C LYS A 26 11.07 -48.89 34.24
N ALA A 27 10.69 -49.91 33.47
CA ALA A 27 9.93 -49.72 32.24
C ALA A 27 8.52 -49.18 32.51
N LYS A 28 7.88 -49.60 33.61
CA LYS A 28 6.57 -49.09 34.03
C LYS A 28 6.66 -47.63 34.47
N GLU A 29 7.66 -47.30 35.27
CA GLU A 29 7.89 -45.93 35.78
C GLU A 29 8.24 -44.96 34.63
N ALA A 30 9.06 -45.41 33.67
CA ALA A 30 9.36 -44.64 32.47
C ALA A 30 8.13 -44.42 31.59
N LYS A 31 7.24 -45.43 31.50
CA LYS A 31 6.00 -45.35 30.72
C LYS A 31 4.96 -44.42 31.37
N GLU A 32 4.90 -44.35 32.69
CA GLU A 32 4.05 -43.40 33.40
C GLU A 32 4.56 -41.96 33.24
N LYS A 33 5.85 -41.71 33.48
CA LYS A 33 6.46 -40.38 33.27
C LYS A 33 6.31 -39.91 31.83
N ALA A 34 6.44 -40.80 30.85
CA ALA A 34 6.20 -40.46 29.45
C ALA A 34 4.72 -40.10 29.16
N LYS A 35 3.76 -40.77 29.83
CA LYS A 35 2.34 -40.42 29.70
C LYS A 35 2.01 -39.08 30.31
N GLU A 36 2.56 -38.78 31.49
CA GLU A 36 2.37 -37.50 32.19
C GLU A 36 2.88 -36.34 31.33
N PHE A 37 4.11 -36.47 30.80
CA PHE A 37 4.71 -35.47 29.91
C PHE A 37 3.94 -35.29 28.59
N THR A 38 3.28 -36.35 28.11
CA THR A 38 2.48 -36.31 26.88
C THR A 38 1.13 -35.64 27.08
N GLU A 39 0.49 -35.82 28.24
CA GLU A 39 -0.79 -35.17 28.55
C GLU A 39 -0.60 -33.67 28.84
N GLU A 40 0.46 -33.29 29.56
CA GLU A 40 0.79 -31.88 29.82
C GLU A 40 1.16 -31.12 28.53
N ALA A 41 1.85 -31.81 27.59
CA ALA A 41 2.12 -31.28 26.26
C ALA A 41 0.87 -31.12 25.39
N LYS A 42 -0.14 -32.00 25.55
CA LYS A 42 -1.42 -31.88 24.83
C LYS A 42 -2.26 -30.72 25.35
N GLU A 43 -2.27 -30.50 26.65
CA GLU A 43 -3.07 -29.44 27.28
C GLU A 43 -2.53 -28.05 26.90
N SER A 44 -1.21 -27.86 27.01
CA SER A 44 -0.53 -26.63 26.58
C SER A 44 -0.66 -26.35 25.07
N ALA A 45 -0.62 -27.39 24.22
CA ALA A 45 -0.87 -27.24 22.79
C ALA A 45 -2.32 -26.85 22.47
N LYS A 46 -3.29 -27.27 23.31
CA LYS A 46 -4.71 -26.96 23.12
C LYS A 46 -5.01 -25.49 23.44
N GLU A 47 -4.45 -24.96 24.53
CA GLU A 47 -4.59 -23.55 24.89
C GLU A 47 -3.91 -22.61 23.89
N ALA A 48 -2.73 -22.98 23.39
CA ALA A 48 -2.02 -22.18 22.39
C ALA A 48 -2.81 -22.11 21.07
N LYS A 49 -3.51 -23.18 20.70
CA LYS A 49 -4.31 -23.26 19.47
C LYS A 49 -5.61 -22.47 19.55
N GLU A 50 -6.25 -22.42 20.71
CA GLU A 50 -7.46 -21.60 20.93
C GLU A 50 -7.13 -20.10 20.86
N LYS A 51 -6.07 -19.64 21.55
CA LYS A 51 -5.66 -18.24 21.53
C LYS A 51 -5.21 -17.76 20.14
N ALA A 52 -4.55 -18.62 19.38
CA ALA A 52 -4.18 -18.31 18.00
C ALA A 52 -5.40 -18.19 17.07
N LYS A 53 -6.51 -18.87 17.40
CA LYS A 53 -7.73 -18.88 16.58
C LYS A 53 -8.56 -17.61 16.77
N GLU A 54 -8.69 -17.11 18.00
CA GLU A 54 -9.31 -15.80 18.27
C GLU A 54 -8.52 -14.66 17.62
N PHE A 55 -7.20 -14.66 17.75
CA PHE A 55 -6.35 -13.63 17.17
C PHE A 55 -6.38 -13.63 15.62
N ALA A 56 -6.56 -14.80 15.00
CA ALA A 56 -6.67 -14.94 13.55
C ALA A 56 -8.02 -14.47 13.00
N GLU A 57 -9.12 -14.69 13.72
CA GLU A 57 -10.45 -14.18 13.32
C GLU A 57 -10.49 -12.65 13.43
N GLU A 58 -9.99 -12.07 14.52
CA GLU A 58 -9.96 -10.61 14.74
C GLU A 58 -9.02 -9.90 13.73
N ALA A 59 -7.88 -10.50 13.40
CA ALA A 59 -6.97 -10.00 12.36
C ALA A 59 -7.58 -10.07 10.95
N LYS A 60 -8.47 -11.05 10.69
CA LYS A 60 -9.09 -11.23 9.38
C LYS A 60 -10.25 -10.24 9.18
N GLU A 61 -11.04 -9.98 10.21
CA GLU A 61 -12.12 -9.00 10.21
C GLU A 61 -11.55 -7.58 10.00
N SER A 62 -10.57 -7.19 10.81
CA SER A 62 -9.88 -5.90 10.67
C SER A 62 -9.17 -5.72 9.33
N ALA A 63 -8.57 -6.79 8.77
CA ALA A 63 -7.98 -6.74 7.43
C ALA A 63 -9.03 -6.60 6.32
N SER A 64 -10.21 -7.21 6.47
CA SER A 64 -11.29 -7.07 5.48
C SER A 64 -11.91 -5.67 5.49
N ASP A 65 -12.10 -5.07 6.67
CA ASP A 65 -12.60 -3.69 6.79
C ASP A 65 -11.61 -2.69 6.20
N PHE A 66 -10.31 -2.86 6.51
CA PHE A 66 -9.27 -2.00 5.93
C PHE A 66 -9.15 -2.17 4.41
N ALA A 67 -9.31 -3.38 3.89
CA ALA A 67 -9.28 -3.64 2.45
C ALA A 67 -10.50 -3.04 1.73
N GLU A 68 -11.70 -3.14 2.30
CA GLU A 68 -12.91 -2.49 1.78
C GLU A 68 -12.77 -0.97 1.79
N GLU A 69 -12.25 -0.39 2.88
CA GLU A 69 -12.04 1.05 3.00
C GLU A 69 -10.98 1.56 2.02
N ALA A 70 -9.84 0.87 1.89
CA ALA A 70 -8.82 1.19 0.91
C ALA A 70 -9.35 1.08 -0.53
N LYS A 71 -10.17 0.07 -0.81
CA LYS A 71 -10.80 -0.11 -2.12
C LYS A 71 -11.80 1.01 -2.41
N LYS A 72 -12.60 1.41 -1.41
CA LYS A 72 -13.55 2.53 -1.49
C LYS A 72 -12.82 3.86 -1.74
N THR A 73 -11.76 4.15 -1.00
CA THR A 73 -10.92 5.34 -1.22
C THR A 73 -10.27 5.33 -2.60
N ALA A 74 -9.77 4.17 -3.07
CA ALA A 74 -9.20 4.05 -4.41
C ALA A 74 -10.25 4.29 -5.51
N SER A 75 -11.48 3.79 -5.35
CA SER A 75 -12.57 4.07 -6.28
C SER A 75 -12.99 5.53 -6.27
N GLU A 76 -13.13 6.16 -5.10
CA GLU A 76 -13.48 7.59 -4.98
C GLU A 76 -12.38 8.49 -5.56
N PHE A 77 -11.11 8.14 -5.33
CA PHE A 77 -9.98 8.86 -5.94
C PHE A 77 -9.95 8.67 -7.46
N THR A 78 -10.21 7.46 -7.96
CA THR A 78 -10.28 7.19 -9.40
C THR A 78 -11.44 7.92 -10.05
N GLU A 79 -12.62 7.97 -9.43
CA GLU A 79 -13.75 8.78 -9.89
C GLU A 79 -13.46 10.27 -9.82
N GLY A 80 -12.81 10.75 -8.75
CA GLY A 80 -12.36 12.14 -8.63
C GLY A 80 -11.38 12.54 -9.72
N VAL A 81 -10.41 11.68 -10.04
CA VAL A 81 -9.48 11.89 -11.16
C VAL A 81 -10.20 11.80 -12.51
N LYS A 82 -11.11 10.83 -12.69
CA LYS A 82 -11.86 10.66 -13.94
C LYS A 82 -12.76 11.87 -14.20
N SER A 83 -13.46 12.34 -13.17
CA SER A 83 -14.21 13.58 -13.13
C SER A 83 -13.31 14.75 -13.52
N ALA A 84 -12.16 14.94 -12.87
CA ALA A 84 -11.21 16.01 -13.21
C ALA A 84 -10.66 15.92 -14.65
N THR A 85 -10.66 14.73 -15.26
CA THR A 85 -10.26 14.52 -16.66
C THR A 85 -11.40 14.58 -17.67
N ASP A 86 -12.64 14.71 -17.21
CA ASP A 86 -13.80 14.92 -18.07
C ASP A 86 -13.67 16.29 -18.77
N THR A 87 -14.18 16.38 -19.99
CA THR A 87 -13.96 17.54 -20.87
C THR A 87 -14.48 18.84 -20.25
N ASP A 88 -15.63 18.77 -19.58
CA ASP A 88 -16.26 19.91 -18.92
C ASP A 88 -15.42 20.38 -17.72
N ASN A 89 -14.87 19.43 -16.96
CA ASN A 89 -14.00 19.72 -15.81
C ASN A 89 -12.63 20.25 -16.25
N LYS A 90 -12.07 19.75 -17.36
CA LYS A 90 -10.83 20.29 -17.94
C LYS A 90 -10.99 21.74 -18.39
N LYS A 91 -12.14 22.11 -18.93
CA LYS A 91 -12.46 23.50 -19.31
C LYS A 91 -12.45 24.41 -18.10
N ILE A 92 -13.22 24.04 -17.06
CA ILE A 92 -13.32 24.82 -15.83
C ILE A 92 -11.94 24.91 -15.14
N LEU A 93 -11.22 23.79 -15.05
CA LEU A 93 -9.90 23.72 -14.42
C LEU A 93 -8.87 24.57 -15.17
N ALA A 94 -8.79 24.46 -16.50
CA ALA A 94 -7.91 25.29 -17.31
C ALA A 94 -8.30 26.78 -17.23
N GLY A 95 -9.59 27.08 -17.18
CA GLY A 95 -10.11 28.44 -17.01
C GLY A 95 -9.71 29.09 -15.69
N ILE A 96 -9.98 28.41 -14.57
CA ILE A 96 -9.63 28.88 -13.23
C ILE A 96 -8.10 28.99 -13.06
N LEU A 97 -7.35 27.98 -13.51
CA LEU A 97 -5.89 28.02 -13.47
C LEU A 97 -5.31 29.10 -14.38
N GLY A 98 -5.98 29.45 -15.48
CA GLY A 98 -5.60 30.58 -16.32
C GLY A 98 -5.75 31.91 -15.59
N ILE A 99 -6.82 32.07 -14.81
CA ILE A 99 -7.05 33.29 -14.03
C ILE A 99 -6.07 33.40 -12.85
N VAL A 100 -5.90 32.33 -12.07
CA VAL A 100 -5.13 32.36 -10.82
C VAL A 100 -3.62 32.19 -11.07
N LEU A 101 -3.24 31.28 -11.98
CA LEU A 101 -1.86 30.89 -12.25
C LEU A 101 -1.46 31.03 -13.72
N GLY A 102 -2.18 31.88 -14.47
CA GLY A 102 -1.96 32.08 -15.89
C GLY A 102 -0.58 32.62 -16.24
N ALA A 103 -0.01 33.48 -15.38
CA ALA A 103 1.35 33.98 -15.54
C ALA A 103 2.42 32.87 -15.53
N PHE A 104 2.13 31.72 -14.90
CA PHE A 104 3.03 30.57 -14.89
C PHE A 104 2.78 29.59 -16.04
N GLY A 105 1.70 29.79 -16.81
CA GLY A 105 1.32 28.90 -17.92
C GLY A 105 0.75 27.56 -17.47
N VAL A 106 0.34 27.44 -16.19
CA VAL A 106 -0.08 26.16 -15.62
C VAL A 106 -1.30 25.59 -16.35
N HIS A 107 -2.23 26.47 -16.74
CA HIS A 107 -3.46 26.15 -17.47
C HIS A 107 -3.22 25.42 -18.79
N LYS A 108 -2.06 25.60 -19.42
CA LYS A 108 -1.69 24.92 -20.67
C LYS A 108 -1.30 23.45 -20.44
N PHE A 109 -0.76 23.10 -19.27
CA PHE A 109 -0.42 21.71 -18.98
C PHE A 109 -1.66 20.81 -18.85
N ILE A 110 -2.79 21.32 -18.37
CA ILE A 110 -4.06 20.58 -18.28
C ILE A 110 -4.57 20.18 -19.66
N LEU A 111 -4.30 20.98 -20.69
CA LEU A 111 -4.68 20.72 -22.07
C LEU A 111 -3.67 19.84 -22.82
N GLY A 112 -2.58 19.45 -22.15
CA GLY A 112 -1.48 18.68 -22.72
C GLY A 112 -0.55 19.49 -23.62
N TYR A 113 -0.56 20.83 -23.50
CA TYR A 113 0.35 21.74 -24.20
C TYR A 113 1.63 21.95 -23.39
N GLN A 114 2.37 20.86 -23.17
CA GLN A 114 3.55 20.91 -22.30
C GLN A 114 4.63 21.86 -22.83
N LYS A 115 4.81 21.94 -24.15
CA LYS A 115 5.83 22.80 -24.77
C LYS A 115 5.51 24.27 -24.53
N GLU A 116 4.26 24.66 -24.74
CA GLU A 116 3.75 26.01 -24.59
C GLU A 116 3.75 26.44 -23.12
N GLY A 117 3.36 25.54 -22.21
CA GLY A 117 3.46 25.74 -20.77
C GLY A 117 4.90 26.03 -20.32
N PHE A 118 5.88 25.26 -20.81
CA PHE A 118 7.30 25.50 -20.51
C PHE A 118 7.82 26.81 -21.12
N ILE A 119 7.35 27.21 -22.30
CA ILE A 119 7.72 28.50 -22.90
C ILE A 119 7.22 29.65 -22.03
N LEU A 120 5.96 29.60 -21.60
CA LEU A 120 5.35 30.64 -20.77
C LEU A 120 6.04 30.70 -19.40
N LEU A 121 6.30 29.55 -18.79
CA LEU A 121 7.06 29.45 -17.53
C LEU A 121 8.49 30.01 -17.69
N GLY A 122 9.18 29.68 -18.79
CA GLY A 122 10.52 30.17 -19.09
C GLY A 122 10.55 31.69 -19.26
N ILE A 123 9.59 32.26 -19.99
CA ILE A 123 9.43 33.71 -20.15
C ILE A 123 9.19 34.37 -18.79
N THR A 124 8.37 33.77 -17.93
CA THR A 124 8.08 34.31 -16.59
C THR A 124 9.31 34.24 -15.69
N ILE A 125 10.10 33.18 -15.74
CA ILE A 125 11.36 33.07 -14.99
C ILE A 125 12.39 34.09 -15.49
N ILE A 126 12.58 34.19 -16.81
CA ILE A 126 13.50 35.17 -17.41
C ILE A 126 13.03 36.60 -17.12
N GLY A 127 11.74 36.86 -17.24
CA GLY A 127 11.10 38.14 -16.90
C GLY A 127 11.29 38.48 -15.42
N PHE A 128 11.19 37.49 -14.53
CA PHE A 128 11.44 37.67 -13.10
C PHE A 128 12.91 38.01 -12.82
N VAL A 129 13.86 37.33 -13.44
CA VAL A 129 15.30 37.62 -13.32
C VAL A 129 15.62 39.03 -13.87
N LEU A 130 15.09 39.37 -15.04
CA LEU A 130 15.25 40.71 -15.64
C LEU A 130 14.47 41.79 -14.89
N SER A 131 13.48 41.43 -14.06
CA SER A 131 12.74 42.39 -13.22
C SER A 131 13.62 43.00 -12.15
N CYS A 132 14.70 42.31 -11.73
CA CYS A 132 15.71 42.86 -10.82
C CYS A 132 16.44 44.09 -11.41
N ILE A 133 16.42 44.25 -12.74
CA ILE A 133 16.99 45.40 -13.47
C ILE A 133 15.85 46.36 -13.91
N GLY A 134 14.62 46.16 -13.43
CA GLY A 134 13.43 46.97 -13.69
C GLY A 134 12.71 46.68 -15.02
N ILE A 135 13.43 46.17 -16.03
CA ILE A 135 12.90 45.99 -17.39
C ILE A 135 11.97 44.76 -17.49
N GLY A 136 12.21 43.71 -16.69
CA GLY A 136 11.45 42.47 -16.75
C GLY A 136 10.02 42.53 -16.20
N ILE A 137 9.66 43.59 -15.46
CA ILE A 137 8.31 43.77 -14.88
C ILE A 137 7.24 43.77 -16.00
N PHE A 138 7.53 44.41 -17.13
CA PHE A 138 6.59 44.49 -18.25
C PHE A 138 6.34 43.12 -18.90
N MET A 139 7.38 42.28 -19.00
CA MET A 139 7.25 40.91 -19.52
C MET A 139 6.39 40.01 -18.64
N VAL A 140 6.58 40.07 -17.31
CA VAL A 140 5.78 39.29 -16.37
C VAL A 140 4.31 39.72 -16.43
N TRP A 141 4.07 41.03 -16.53
CA TRP A 141 2.72 41.59 -16.65
C TRP A 141 2.00 41.13 -17.93
N ILE A 142 2.69 41.13 -19.08
CA ILE A 142 2.15 40.60 -20.34
C ILE A 142 1.80 39.12 -20.21
N SER A 143 2.68 38.31 -19.60
CA SER A 143 2.41 36.87 -19.42
C SER A 143 1.17 36.61 -18.56
N GLY A 144 0.98 37.39 -17.49
CA GLY A 144 -0.20 37.32 -16.63
C GLY A 144 -1.46 37.73 -17.35
N MET A 145 -1.38 38.75 -18.22
CA MET A 145 -2.50 39.16 -19.04
C MET A 145 -2.90 38.10 -20.06
N ILE A 146 -1.93 37.43 -20.68
CA ILE A 146 -2.21 36.32 -21.60
C ILE A 146 -2.95 35.19 -20.88
N GLY A 147 -2.43 34.77 -19.71
CA GLY A 147 -3.07 33.73 -18.93
C GLY A 147 -4.48 34.09 -18.46
N LEU A 148 -4.71 35.34 -18.04
CA LEU A 148 -6.02 35.82 -17.61
C LEU A 148 -7.03 35.84 -18.76
N VAL A 149 -6.64 36.35 -19.93
CA VAL A 149 -7.52 36.39 -21.10
C VAL A 149 -7.83 34.97 -21.59
N GLU A 150 -6.84 34.06 -21.58
CA GLU A 150 -7.09 32.64 -21.91
C GLU A 150 -8.00 31.96 -20.89
N GLY A 151 -7.81 32.23 -19.59
CA GLY A 151 -8.67 31.72 -18.53
C GLY A 151 -10.14 32.12 -18.73
N ILE A 152 -10.38 33.39 -19.08
CA ILE A 152 -11.73 33.87 -19.41
C ILE A 152 -12.26 33.22 -20.69
N ILE A 153 -11.45 33.09 -21.74
CA ILE A 153 -11.87 32.46 -23.01
C ILE A 153 -12.28 31.01 -22.78
N TYR A 154 -11.55 30.27 -21.94
CA TYR A 154 -11.90 28.87 -21.63
C TYR A 154 -13.22 28.79 -20.87
N LEU A 155 -13.45 29.67 -19.89
CA LEU A 155 -14.71 29.69 -19.13
C LEU A 155 -15.91 30.19 -19.95
N THR A 156 -15.69 31.02 -20.96
CA THR A 156 -16.76 31.63 -21.77
C THR A 156 -17.10 30.84 -23.03
N LYS A 157 -16.27 29.86 -23.43
CA LYS A 157 -16.56 28.95 -24.55
C LYS A 157 -17.55 27.85 -24.17
N SER A 158 -18.34 27.42 -25.15
CA SER A 158 -19.14 26.19 -25.04
C SER A 158 -18.21 24.98 -24.91
N ASP A 159 -18.65 23.92 -24.22
CA ASP A 159 -17.83 22.71 -23.98
C ASP A 159 -17.41 22.03 -25.29
N GLU A 160 -18.31 22.02 -26.27
CA GLU A 160 -18.07 21.44 -27.59
C GLU A 160 -17.07 22.26 -28.41
N ASP A 161 -17.20 23.60 -28.41
CA ASP A 161 -16.22 24.49 -29.06
C ASP A 161 -14.85 24.41 -28.38
N PHE A 162 -14.83 24.27 -27.06
CA PHE A 162 -13.60 24.11 -26.30
C PHE A 162 -12.89 22.81 -26.65
N TYR A 163 -13.63 21.70 -26.66
CA TYR A 163 -13.11 20.39 -27.03
C TYR A 163 -12.54 20.39 -28.45
N ASN A 164 -13.32 20.87 -29.42
CA ASN A 164 -12.89 20.91 -30.82
C ASN A 164 -11.71 21.84 -31.05
N THR A 165 -11.64 22.99 -30.38
CA THR A 165 -10.57 23.97 -30.58
C THR A 165 -9.28 23.58 -29.84
N TYR A 166 -9.38 23.17 -28.58
CA TYR A 166 -8.21 23.02 -27.69
C TYR A 166 -7.86 21.57 -27.33
N GLN A 167 -8.79 20.61 -27.46
CA GLN A 167 -8.43 19.20 -27.25
C GLN A 167 -8.11 18.51 -28.57
N VAL A 168 -8.97 18.66 -29.57
CA VAL A 168 -8.80 18.06 -30.90
C VAL A 168 -7.93 18.92 -31.82
N GLY A 169 -8.29 20.19 -31.98
CA GLY A 169 -7.60 21.15 -32.85
C GLY A 169 -6.24 21.61 -32.32
N LYS A 170 -5.90 21.28 -31.06
CA LYS A 170 -4.62 21.57 -30.41
C LYS A 170 -4.16 23.03 -30.59
N LYS A 171 -5.09 24.00 -30.53
CA LYS A 171 -4.77 25.43 -30.63
C LYS A 171 -3.96 25.94 -29.41
N PRO A 172 -2.67 26.32 -29.58
CA PRO A 172 -1.76 26.56 -28.47
C PRO A 172 -1.94 27.90 -27.76
N TRP A 173 -2.47 28.92 -28.43
CA TRP A 173 -2.70 30.27 -27.90
C TRP A 173 -4.04 30.81 -28.38
N PHE A 174 -4.73 31.59 -27.53
CA PHE A 174 -6.00 32.29 -27.80
C PHE A 174 -6.80 31.75 -28.98
#